data_AF-A0A6A6ARC3-F1
#
_entry.id   AF-A0A6A6ARC3-F1
#
_cell.length_a   1.000
_cell.length_b   1.000
_cell.length_c   1.000
_cell.angle_alpha   90.00
_cell.angle_beta   90.00
_cell.angle_gamma   90.00
#
_symmetry.space_group_name_H-M   'P 1'
#
loop_
_entity.id
_entity.type
_entity.pdbx_description
1 polymer ?
#
loop_
_entity_poly.entity_id
_entity_poly.type
_entity_poly.pdbx_seq_one_letter_code
_entity_poly.pdbx_strand_id
1 'polypeptide(L)'
;MADHQDAATISSSGTAPVVWSNSIDNNGQSPLRELSRGLYAPALDGGDLPDDSLSATIRRLMSPPQGLYSADGRSVTLYINWAVGVVGVERFEPTPLARRLSLRQDDALRERGVSLGLSKEILEWLRQGEEMLTLPASHFT
;
A
#
# COMPACT_ATOMS: atom_id res chain seq x y z
N MET A 1 29.11 38.64 32.74
CA MET A 1 27.69 38.31 32.49
C MET A 1 27.69 37.10 31.57
N ALA A 2 27.13 36.01 32.10
CA ALA A 2 26.86 34.67 31.56
C ALA A 2 27.53 34.22 30.25
N ASP A 3 28.46 33.30 30.41
CA ASP A 3 28.90 32.30 29.44
C ASP A 3 27.87 31.15 29.40
N HIS A 4 27.45 30.74 28.21
CA HIS A 4 26.58 29.61 27.94
C HIS A 4 27.12 28.96 26.66
N GLN A 5 27.60 27.72 26.75
CA GLN A 5 26.93 26.58 26.12
C GLN A 5 27.69 25.26 26.33
N ASP A 6 26.91 24.28 26.78
CA ASP A 6 27.20 22.88 27.08
C ASP A 6 27.98 22.11 26.00
N ALA A 7 28.94 21.32 26.48
CA ALA A 7 29.64 20.30 25.70
C ALA A 7 28.84 18.99 25.67
N ALA A 8 28.57 18.50 24.45
CA ALA A 8 27.94 17.22 24.17
C ALA A 8 28.81 16.03 24.65
N THR A 9 28.22 15.14 25.44
CA THR A 9 28.80 13.84 25.77
C THR A 9 28.26 12.79 24.81
N ILE A 10 29.10 12.32 23.89
CA ILE A 10 28.88 11.09 23.11
C ILE A 10 29.64 9.95 23.79
N SER A 11 28.91 8.94 24.26
CA SER A 11 29.49 7.71 24.81
C SER A 11 28.92 6.53 24.04
N SER A 12 29.70 5.98 23.12
CA SER A 12 29.40 4.76 22.37
C SER A 12 30.38 3.68 22.82
N SER A 13 29.93 2.82 23.72
CA SER A 13 30.71 1.72 24.26
C SER A 13 30.46 0.43 23.48
N GLY A 14 31.52 -0.07 22.86
CA GLY A 14 31.98 -1.46 23.01
C GLY A 14 31.08 -2.58 22.48
N THR A 15 31.37 -3.01 21.25
CA THR A 15 31.01 -4.34 20.73
C THR A 15 31.79 -5.43 21.46
N ALA A 16 31.09 -6.44 21.99
CA ALA A 16 31.67 -7.74 22.35
C ALA A 16 30.82 -8.86 21.74
N PRO A 17 31.42 -9.92 21.16
CA PRO A 17 30.71 -10.98 20.46
C PRO A 17 30.07 -12.00 21.41
N VAL A 18 28.95 -12.54 20.94
CA VAL A 18 28.15 -13.60 21.57
C VAL A 18 28.93 -14.92 21.60
N VAL A 19 29.13 -15.46 22.80
CA VAL A 19 29.42 -16.89 23.03
C VAL A 19 28.08 -17.61 23.11
N TRP A 20 27.80 -18.46 22.13
CA TRP A 20 26.71 -19.43 22.20
C TRP A 20 27.18 -20.67 22.94
N SER A 21 26.72 -20.84 24.18
CA SER A 21 26.71 -22.14 24.84
C SER A 21 25.31 -22.70 24.77
N ASN A 22 25.10 -23.62 23.82
CA ASN A 22 23.96 -24.54 23.82
C ASN A 22 24.15 -25.54 24.97
N SER A 23 23.30 -25.45 26.00
CA SER A 23 22.96 -26.60 26.83
C SER A 23 21.47 -26.85 26.74
N ILE A 24 21.14 -28.01 26.17
CA ILE A 24 19.82 -28.57 26.05
C ILE A 24 19.59 -29.39 27.32
N ASP A 25 18.72 -28.92 28.20
CA ASP A 25 18.15 -29.75 29.25
C ASP A 25 16.68 -29.99 28.92
N ASN A 26 16.42 -31.21 28.44
CA ASN A 26 15.12 -31.83 28.33
C ASN A 26 14.54 -31.99 29.75
N ASN A 27 13.59 -31.14 30.14
CA ASN A 27 12.66 -31.52 31.18
C ASN A 27 11.25 -30.96 30.90
N GLY A 28 10.28 -31.87 30.89
CA GLY A 28 8.90 -31.66 30.45
C GLY A 28 8.08 -30.77 31.37
N GLN A 29 8.33 -29.47 31.32
CA GLN A 29 7.39 -28.45 31.75
C GLN A 29 7.40 -27.38 30.66
N SER A 30 6.31 -27.28 29.90
CA SER A 30 6.06 -26.04 29.17
C SER A 30 5.79 -24.98 30.24
N PRO A 31 6.68 -24.01 30.53
CA PRO A 31 6.17 -22.80 31.12
C PRO A 31 5.23 -22.24 30.05
N LEU A 32 3.94 -22.16 30.39
CA LEU A 32 3.03 -21.25 29.72
C LEU A 32 3.79 -19.95 29.58
N ARG A 33 4.29 -19.67 28.37
CA ARG A 33 4.94 -18.41 28.03
C ARG A 33 3.89 -17.37 28.37
N GLU A 34 4.14 -16.68 29.48
CA GLU A 34 3.40 -15.52 29.91
C GLU A 34 3.49 -14.54 28.74
N LEU A 35 2.45 -14.52 27.91
CA LEU A 35 2.35 -13.64 26.75
C LEU A 35 2.32 -12.23 27.31
N SER A 36 3.49 -11.60 27.38
CA SER A 36 3.61 -10.20 27.79
C SER A 36 2.70 -9.40 26.85
N ARG A 37 1.75 -8.65 27.42
CA ARG A 37 0.98 -7.66 26.66
C ARG A 37 1.95 -6.59 26.17
N GLY A 38 2.26 -6.66 24.89
CA GLY A 38 3.01 -5.65 24.14
C GLY A 38 2.38 -5.50 22.75
N LEU A 39 2.61 -4.36 22.10
CA LEU A 39 2.32 -4.21 20.68
C LEU A 39 3.27 -5.11 19.90
N TYR A 40 2.80 -6.28 19.50
CA TYR A 40 3.48 -7.08 18.49
C TYR A 40 3.28 -6.37 17.15
N ALA A 41 4.32 -5.69 16.67
CA ALA A 41 4.41 -5.43 15.24
C ALA A 41 4.58 -6.79 14.55
N PRO A 42 3.77 -7.15 13.54
CA PRO A 42 4.04 -8.35 12.76
C PRO A 42 5.48 -8.25 12.26
N ALA A 43 6.26 -9.31 12.45
CA ALA A 43 7.57 -9.40 11.84
C ALA A 43 7.35 -9.20 10.34
N LEU A 44 7.91 -8.12 9.80
CA LEU A 44 8.01 -7.94 8.36
C LEU A 44 9.04 -8.97 7.90
N ASP A 45 8.60 -10.23 7.78
CA ASP A 45 9.18 -11.15 6.81
C ASP A 45 9.32 -10.36 5.53
N GLY A 46 10.51 -10.35 4.93
CA GLY A 46 10.90 -9.47 3.82
C GLY A 46 10.12 -9.75 2.54
N GLY A 47 8.80 -9.67 2.61
CA GLY A 47 7.88 -9.71 1.50
C GLY A 47 8.24 -8.55 0.60
N ASP A 48 8.42 -8.89 -0.68
CA ASP A 48 8.53 -7.96 -1.79
C ASP A 48 7.70 -6.71 -1.49
N LEU A 49 8.38 -5.57 -1.34
CA LEU A 49 7.71 -4.28 -1.34
C LEU A 49 6.81 -4.26 -2.59
N PRO A 50 5.53 -3.87 -2.46
CA PRO A 50 4.64 -3.84 -3.61
C PRO A 50 5.29 -3.01 -4.73
N ASP A 51 5.34 -3.59 -5.93
CA ASP A 51 5.86 -2.88 -7.09
C ASP A 51 4.95 -1.68 -7.40
N ASP A 52 5.39 -0.51 -6.99
CA ASP A 52 4.71 0.77 -7.18
C ASP A 52 5.12 1.46 -8.49
N SER A 53 5.72 0.71 -9.43
CA SER A 53 5.87 1.17 -10.80
C SER A 53 4.51 1.46 -11.44
N LEU A 54 4.48 2.48 -12.30
CA LEU A 54 3.27 2.88 -13.01
C LEU A 54 2.63 1.71 -13.79
N SER A 55 3.46 0.85 -14.40
CA SER A 55 3.01 -0.34 -15.12
C SER A 55 2.35 -1.36 -14.20
N ALA A 56 2.91 -1.59 -13.01
CA ALA A 56 2.30 -2.48 -12.02
C ALA A 56 0.98 -1.92 -11.48
N THR A 57 0.87 -0.61 -11.25
CA THR A 57 -0.39 0.06 -10.90
C THR A 57 -1.45 -0.11 -11.99
N ILE A 58 -1.09 0.11 -13.26
CA ILE A 58 -2.02 -0.06 -14.40
C ILE A 58 -2.48 -1.50 -14.50
N ARG A 59 -1.56 -2.46 -14.36
CA ARG A 59 -1.92 -3.89 -14.35
C ARG A 59 -2.90 -4.21 -13.22
N ARG A 60 -2.69 -3.67 -12.01
CA ARG A 60 -3.63 -3.82 -10.88
C ARG A 60 -5.00 -3.21 -11.19
N LEU A 61 -5.05 -2.02 -11.81
CA LEU A 61 -6.30 -1.38 -12.22
C LEU A 61 -7.06 -2.19 -13.29
N MET A 62 -6.33 -2.80 -14.22
CA MET A 62 -6.90 -3.63 -15.29
C MET A 62 -7.17 -5.08 -14.84
N SER A 63 -6.85 -5.45 -13.60
CA SER A 63 -7.09 -6.78 -13.02
C SER A 63 -7.90 -6.67 -11.72
N PRO A 64 -9.18 -6.27 -11.79
CA PRO A 64 -10.01 -6.08 -10.61
C PRO A 64 -10.23 -7.40 -9.86
N PRO A 65 -10.39 -7.38 -8.52
CA PRO A 65 -10.67 -8.58 -7.74
C PRO A 65 -12.07 -9.12 -8.04
N GLN A 66 -12.26 -10.43 -7.83
CA GLN A 66 -13.52 -11.14 -8.17
C GLN A 66 -14.76 -10.53 -7.50
N GLY A 67 -14.62 -9.91 -6.32
CA GLY A 67 -15.73 -9.25 -5.63
C GLY A 67 -16.29 -8.00 -6.33
N LEU A 68 -15.60 -7.46 -7.34
CA LEU A 68 -16.10 -6.35 -8.17
C LEU A 68 -16.85 -6.81 -9.43
N TYR A 69 -16.82 -8.10 -9.74
CA TYR A 69 -17.58 -8.67 -10.84
C TYR A 69 -19.04 -8.87 -10.44
N SER A 70 -19.95 -8.68 -11.38
CA SER A 70 -21.36 -9.02 -11.20
C SER A 70 -21.53 -10.52 -10.94
N ALA A 71 -22.65 -10.92 -10.32
CA ALA A 71 -22.93 -12.33 -10.02
C ALA A 71 -22.97 -13.21 -11.27
N ASP A 72 -23.37 -12.64 -12.41
CA ASP A 72 -23.38 -13.26 -13.73
C ASP A 72 -22.04 -13.15 -14.48
N GLY A 73 -21.06 -12.43 -13.93
CA GLY A 73 -19.71 -12.30 -14.46
C GLY A 73 -19.59 -11.46 -15.74
N ARG A 74 -20.65 -10.76 -16.16
CA ARG A 74 -20.67 -10.01 -17.43
C ARG A 74 -20.22 -8.57 -17.31
N SER A 75 -20.27 -8.01 -16.11
CA SER A 75 -19.82 -6.65 -15.85
C SER A 75 -18.94 -6.57 -14.61
N VAL A 76 -18.16 -5.50 -14.55
CA VAL A 76 -17.35 -5.13 -13.39
C VAL A 76 -17.77 -3.74 -12.95
N THR A 77 -18.04 -3.57 -11.66
CA THR A 77 -18.30 -2.27 -11.05
C THR A 77 -17.09 -1.84 -10.23
N LEU A 78 -16.39 -0.82 -10.70
CA LEU A 78 -15.27 -0.21 -10.01
C LEU A 78 -15.76 0.93 -9.12
N TYR A 79 -15.20 1.03 -7.92
CA TYR A 79 -15.45 2.12 -6.98
C TYR A 79 -14.22 3.02 -6.90
N ILE A 80 -14.44 4.34 -6.78
CA ILE A 80 -13.32 5.28 -6.69
C ILE A 80 -12.41 4.97 -5.51
N ASN A 81 -12.97 4.55 -4.37
CA ASN A 81 -12.21 4.15 -3.19
C ASN A 81 -11.29 2.96 -3.43
N TRP A 82 -11.74 1.98 -4.22
CA TRP A 82 -10.89 0.86 -4.63
C TRP A 82 -9.76 1.34 -5.54
N ALA A 83 -10.07 2.17 -6.54
CA ALA A 83 -9.07 2.70 -7.46
C ALA A 83 -8.01 3.55 -6.72
N VAL A 84 -8.44 4.36 -5.75
CA VAL A 84 -7.56 5.11 -4.84
C VAL A 84 -6.66 4.17 -4.04
N GLY A 85 -7.21 3.06 -3.52
CA GLY A 85 -6.41 2.04 -2.83
C GLY A 85 -5.38 1.34 -3.72
N VAL A 86 -5.65 1.20 -5.02
CA VAL A 86 -4.73 0.61 -5.99
C VAL A 86 -3.64 1.57 -6.45
N VAL A 87 -4.02 2.83 -6.68
CA VAL A 87 -3.16 3.85 -7.29
C VAL A 87 -2.36 4.64 -6.25
N GLY A 88 -2.89 4.78 -5.04
CA GLY A 88 -2.35 5.64 -3.99
C GLY A 88 -3.14 6.93 -3.87
N VAL A 89 -3.48 7.32 -2.63
CA VAL A 89 -4.30 8.51 -2.32
C VAL A 89 -3.59 9.82 -2.65
N GLU A 90 -2.26 9.84 -2.59
CA GLU A 90 -1.40 10.98 -2.90
C GLU A 90 -1.48 11.45 -4.36
N ARG A 91 -1.99 10.57 -5.23
CA ARG A 91 -2.20 10.85 -6.67
C ARG A 91 -3.57 11.44 -6.97
N PHE A 92 -4.43 11.55 -5.96
CA PHE A 92 -5.75 12.15 -6.11
C PHE A 92 -5.84 13.48 -5.38
N GLU A 93 -6.74 14.32 -5.88
CA GLU A 93 -7.12 15.58 -5.26
C GLU A 93 -8.64 15.61 -4.99
N PRO A 94 -9.06 16.21 -3.86
CA PRO A 94 -10.47 16.39 -3.57
C PRO A 94 -11.07 17.40 -4.55
N THR A 95 -12.13 16.99 -5.24
CA THR A 95 -12.87 17.88 -6.13
C THR A 95 -13.86 18.71 -5.31
N PRO A 96 -13.79 20.05 -5.33
CA PRO A 96 -14.53 20.91 -4.40
C PRO A 96 -16.07 20.79 -4.52
N LEU A 97 -16.58 20.40 -5.69
CA LEU A 97 -18.02 20.33 -5.96
C LEU A 97 -18.63 18.95 -5.73
N ALA A 98 -17.84 17.87 -5.85
CA ALA A 98 -18.36 16.51 -5.97
C ALA A 98 -18.12 15.63 -4.73
N ARG A 99 -17.43 16.13 -3.69
CA ARG A 99 -16.96 15.32 -2.54
C ARG A 99 -16.25 14.02 -2.98
N ARG A 100 -15.60 14.06 -4.15
CA ARG A 100 -14.97 12.92 -4.80
C ARG A 100 -13.48 13.17 -4.95
N LEU A 101 -12.72 12.08 -4.97
CA LEU A 101 -11.31 12.07 -5.34
C LEU A 101 -11.16 11.95 -6.86
N SER A 102 -10.41 12.87 -7.46
CA SER A 102 -10.09 12.86 -8.89
C SER A 102 -8.58 12.80 -9.07
N LEU A 103 -8.12 12.13 -10.13
CA LEU A 103 -6.70 12.01 -10.41
C LEU A 103 -6.08 13.39 -10.70
N ARG A 104 -4.96 13.71 -10.03
CA ARG A 104 -4.25 14.98 -10.16
C ARG A 104 -3.92 15.30 -11.62
N GLN A 105 -3.90 16.59 -11.95
CA GLN A 105 -3.65 17.05 -13.31
C GLN A 105 -2.26 16.70 -13.84
N ASP A 106 -1.27 16.71 -12.95
CA ASP A 106 0.15 16.44 -13.15
C ASP A 106 0.55 14.96 -12.95
N ASP A 107 -0.41 14.04 -12.73
CA ASP A 107 -0.06 12.64 -12.45
C ASP A 107 0.42 11.87 -13.70
N ALA A 108 1.48 11.09 -13.56
CA ALA A 108 2.05 10.29 -14.64
C ALA A 108 1.06 9.25 -15.22
N LEU A 109 0.11 8.75 -14.42
CA LEU A 109 -0.98 7.87 -14.87
C LEU A 109 -1.91 8.60 -15.84
N ARG A 110 -2.11 9.91 -15.64
CA ARG A 110 -2.92 10.75 -16.53
C ARG A 110 -2.25 10.97 -17.88
N GLU A 111 -0.94 11.18 -17.87
CA GLU A 111 -0.16 11.45 -19.08
C GLU A 111 0.10 10.20 -19.91
N ARG A 112 0.47 9.08 -19.24
CA ARG A 112 1.01 7.88 -19.90
C ARG A 112 0.14 6.64 -19.75
N GLY A 113 -0.94 6.70 -18.96
CA GLY A 113 -1.75 5.53 -18.62
C GLY A 113 -2.26 4.77 -19.85
N VAL A 114 -2.84 5.48 -20.81
CA VAL A 114 -3.40 4.86 -22.03
C VAL A 114 -2.31 4.21 -22.88
N SER A 115 -1.17 4.87 -23.04
CA SER A 115 -0.02 4.33 -23.79
C SER A 115 0.58 3.08 -23.14
N LEU A 116 0.34 2.89 -21.85
CA LEU A 116 0.78 1.74 -21.06
C LEU A 116 -0.31 0.68 -20.87
N GLY A 117 -1.45 0.80 -21.56
CA GLY A 117 -2.51 -0.20 -21.57
C GLY A 117 -3.70 0.07 -20.64
N LEU A 118 -3.75 1.23 -19.98
CA LEU A 118 -4.96 1.63 -19.25
C LEU A 118 -6.10 1.93 -20.22
N SER A 119 -7.30 1.42 -19.93
CA SER A 119 -8.51 1.80 -20.65
C SER A 119 -8.74 3.32 -20.61
N LYS A 120 -9.10 3.89 -21.78
CA LYS A 120 -9.49 5.30 -21.87
C LYS A 120 -10.70 5.61 -20.98
N GLU A 121 -11.67 4.71 -20.93
CA GLU A 121 -12.89 4.88 -20.12
C GLU A 121 -12.56 4.91 -18.62
N ILE A 122 -11.66 4.02 -18.18
CA ILE A 122 -11.16 4.03 -16.79
C ILE A 122 -10.40 5.32 -16.51
N LEU A 123 -9.53 5.77 -17.42
CA LEU A 123 -8.79 7.01 -17.22
C LEU A 123 -9.72 8.24 -17.15
N GLU A 124 -10.70 8.35 -18.04
CA GLU A 124 -11.67 9.44 -18.02
C GLU A 124 -12.51 9.42 -16.75
N TRP A 125 -12.92 8.23 -16.32
CA TRP A 125 -13.59 8.06 -15.04
C TRP A 125 -12.72 8.52 -13.87
N LEU A 126 -11.44 8.13 -13.80
CA LEU A 126 -10.52 8.60 -12.74
C LEU A 126 -10.34 10.12 -12.74
N ARG A 127 -10.42 10.76 -13.91
CA ARG A 127 -10.28 12.23 -14.04
C ARG A 127 -11.52 13.01 -13.61
N GLN A 128 -12.72 12.56 -13.97
CA GLN A 128 -13.94 13.37 -13.82
C GLN A 128 -15.25 12.56 -13.74
N GLY A 129 -15.17 11.24 -13.60
CA GLY A 129 -16.36 10.38 -13.54
C GLY A 129 -17.10 10.42 -12.20
N GLU A 130 -18.09 9.54 -12.08
CA GLU A 130 -18.88 9.37 -10.85
C GLU A 130 -18.14 8.53 -9.80
N GLU A 131 -18.80 8.24 -8.67
CA GLU A 131 -18.25 7.37 -7.61
C GLU A 131 -17.98 5.94 -8.11
N MET A 132 -18.78 5.49 -9.08
CA MET A 132 -18.73 4.14 -9.63
C MET A 132 -18.57 4.17 -11.15
N LEU A 133 -17.96 3.13 -11.70
CA LEU A 133 -17.89 2.86 -13.14
C LEU A 133 -18.24 1.40 -13.38
N THR A 134 -19.27 1.15 -14.19
CA THR A 134 -19.62 -0.20 -14.62
C THR A 134 -19.21 -0.39 -16.08
N LEU A 135 -18.35 -1.37 -16.33
CA LEU A 135 -17.92 -1.76 -17.67
C LEU A 135 -18.20 -3.25 -17.92
N PRO A 136 -18.33 -3.70 -19.17
CA PRO A 136 -18.35 -5.12 -19.50
C PRO A 136 -17.07 -5.81 -19.02
N ALA A 137 -17.18 -7.07 -18.56
CA ALA A 137 -16.03 -7.85 -18.10
C ALA A 137 -14.97 -8.05 -19.19
N SER A 138 -15.38 -8.07 -20.46
CA SER A 138 -14.49 -8.13 -21.62
C SER A 138 -13.56 -6.92 -21.77
N HIS A 139 -13.76 -5.86 -20.99
CA HIS A 139 -12.86 -4.70 -20.94
C HIS A 139 -11.55 -5.00 -20.18
N PHE A 140 -11.55 -6.04 -19.35
CA PHE A 140 -10.44 -6.38 -18.44
C PHE A 140 -9.66 -7.63 -18.87
N THR A 141 -9.94 -8.17 -20.06
CA THR A 141 -9.40 -9.45 -20.57
C THR A 141 -8.64 -9.29 -21.87
#